data_AF-A0A966X3X9-F1
#
_entry.id   AF-A0A966X3X9-F1
#
_cell.length_a   1.000
_cell.length_b   1.000
_cell.length_c   1.000
_cell.angle_alpha   90.00
_cell.angle_beta   90.00
_cell.angle_gamma   90.00
#
_symmetry.space_group_name_H-M   'P 1'
#
loop_
_entity.id
_entity.type
_entity.pdbx_description
1 polymer ?
#
loop_
_entity_poly.entity_id
_entity_poly.type
_entity_poly.pdbx_seq_one_letter_code
_entity_poly.pdbx_strand_id
1 'polypeptide(L)'
;MPEGTPRQRAPINTDLLDADSRALLDQYFPDHNLSIILKVAFENGYAKTLIPLLDRIYFSQTFSIPTIVVEAAQVLAHAICDNRYCAVFHAVNMVDLGLDPKEVKALIERQQLPSRYSDLKRWEKSLQLIAVQFHSPATANTLFSQLARFHEGQELADLGALIAFCNLDRFILEFFSEEIDLHAEPMIVERASYSDDLVLSFTEIRGEEKPIVTMCSVCKAIQTEDKWLPIEEAIPKIPGNALFSHGYCPPCPEQTLAAEGLR
;
A
#
# COMPACT_ATOMS: atom_id res chain seq x y z
N MET A 1 2.21 38.89 11.34
CA MET A 1 1.86 37.78 10.43
C MET A 1 0.43 37.43 10.74
N PRO A 2 -0.52 37.45 9.78
CA PRO A 2 -1.88 37.07 10.12
C PRO A 2 -1.89 35.57 10.42
N GLU A 3 -2.44 35.23 11.58
CA GLU A 3 -2.75 33.88 12.02
C GLU A 3 -3.62 33.22 10.94
N GLY A 4 -3.05 32.21 10.27
CA GLY A 4 -3.80 31.43 9.28
C GLY A 4 -4.84 30.60 10.02
N THR A 5 -6.10 30.86 9.73
CA THR A 5 -7.23 29.99 10.07
C THR A 5 -6.86 28.53 9.71
N PRO A 6 -7.04 27.54 10.60
CA PRO A 6 -6.86 26.14 10.22
C PRO A 6 -7.78 25.87 9.03
N ARG A 7 -7.22 25.57 7.86
CA ARG A 7 -8.03 25.26 6.68
C ARG A 7 -8.85 24.03 7.03
N GLN A 8 -10.17 24.19 6.95
CA GLN A 8 -11.15 23.18 7.38
C GLN A 8 -10.86 21.85 6.68
N ARG A 9 -10.38 20.89 7.48
CA ARG A 9 -10.21 19.49 7.12
C ARG A 9 -11.60 18.89 6.95
N ALA A 10 -11.78 17.93 6.04
CA ALA A 10 -13.10 17.39 5.75
C ALA A 10 -13.72 16.80 7.04
N PRO A 11 -14.74 17.43 7.64
CA PRO A 11 -15.25 16.98 8.93
C PRO A 11 -15.82 15.58 8.79
N ILE A 12 -15.47 14.70 9.73
CA ILE A 12 -16.09 13.39 9.81
C ILE A 12 -17.54 13.55 10.28
N ASN A 13 -18.48 12.90 9.59
CA ASN A 13 -19.85 12.90 10.04
C ASN A 13 -20.01 11.91 11.20
N THR A 14 -19.87 12.42 12.43
CA THR A 14 -19.90 11.56 13.61
C THR A 14 -21.27 10.94 13.90
N ASP A 15 -22.34 11.46 13.30
CA ASP A 15 -23.71 10.95 13.49
C ASP A 15 -23.94 9.61 12.78
N LEU A 16 -23.05 9.25 11.85
CA LEU A 16 -23.08 7.99 11.12
C LEU A 16 -22.22 6.90 11.79
N LEU A 17 -21.49 7.23 12.85
CA LEU A 17 -20.61 6.28 13.54
C LEU A 17 -21.39 5.48 14.58
N ASP A 18 -21.13 4.16 14.62
CA ASP A 18 -21.57 3.35 15.74
C ASP A 18 -20.82 3.71 17.04
N ALA A 19 -21.36 3.29 18.18
CA ALA A 19 -20.84 3.66 19.49
C ALA A 19 -19.37 3.27 19.70
N ASP A 20 -18.96 2.11 19.19
CA ASP A 20 -17.58 1.64 19.31
C ASP A 20 -16.62 2.47 18.45
N SER A 21 -17.01 2.77 17.20
CA SER A 21 -16.23 3.59 16.28
C SER A 21 -16.11 5.01 16.80
N ARG A 22 -17.17 5.54 17.41
CA ARG A 22 -17.12 6.84 18.09
C ARG A 22 -16.16 6.81 19.27
N ALA A 23 -16.18 5.76 20.09
CA ALA A 23 -15.25 5.61 21.21
C ALA A 23 -13.79 5.53 20.73
N LEU A 24 -13.51 4.80 19.65
CA LEU A 24 -12.17 4.75 19.04
C LEU A 24 -11.73 6.12 18.51
N LEU A 25 -12.62 6.85 17.84
CA LEU A 25 -12.34 8.19 17.33
C LEU A 25 -11.95 9.13 18.48
N ASP A 26 -12.77 9.19 19.53
CA ASP A 26 -12.53 10.08 20.68
C ASP A 26 -11.28 9.68 21.49
N GLN A 27 -10.93 8.39 21.52
CA GLN A 27 -9.74 7.89 22.20
C GLN A 27 -8.43 8.25 21.48
N TYR A 28 -8.36 8.02 20.16
CA TYR A 28 -7.10 8.14 19.40
C TYR A 28 -6.96 9.50 18.70
N PHE A 29 -8.06 10.16 18.38
CA PHE A 29 -8.08 11.42 17.63
C PHE A 29 -9.08 12.40 18.28
N PRO A 30 -8.80 12.91 19.50
CA PRO A 30 -9.74 13.72 20.27
C PRO A 30 -10.05 15.08 19.64
N ASP A 31 -9.23 15.55 18.69
CA ASP A 31 -9.45 16.74 17.87
C ASP A 31 -10.21 16.44 16.57
N HIS A 32 -10.58 15.17 16.35
CA HIS A 32 -11.19 14.62 15.13
C HIS A 32 -10.41 14.95 13.86
N ASN A 33 -9.10 15.13 14.01
CA ASN A 33 -8.21 15.40 12.91
C ASN A 33 -7.71 14.09 12.30
N LEU A 34 -8.31 13.72 11.18
CA LEU A 34 -8.05 12.45 10.51
C LEU A 34 -7.38 12.68 9.17
N SER A 35 -6.46 11.78 8.81
CA SER A 35 -6.10 11.57 7.41
C SER A 35 -7.32 11.09 6.63
N ILE A 36 -7.34 11.33 5.32
CA ILE A 36 -8.47 10.88 4.47
C ILE A 36 -8.72 9.37 4.61
N ILE A 37 -7.65 8.56 4.71
CA ILE A 37 -7.77 7.12 4.92
C ILE A 37 -8.45 6.77 6.25
N LEU A 38 -8.10 7.45 7.34
CA LEU A 38 -8.76 7.27 8.62
C LEU A 38 -10.22 7.68 8.54
N LYS A 39 -10.52 8.81 7.91
CA LYS A 39 -11.89 9.27 7.70
C LYS A 39 -12.73 8.23 6.97
N VAL A 40 -12.25 7.76 5.81
CA VAL A 40 -12.93 6.72 5.01
C VAL A 40 -13.09 5.43 5.83
N ALA A 41 -12.08 5.06 6.62
CA ALA A 41 -12.15 3.88 7.49
C ALA A 41 -13.24 4.00 8.55
N PHE A 42 -13.39 5.16 9.19
CA PHE A 42 -14.47 5.38 10.16
C PHE A 42 -15.84 5.41 9.49
N GLU A 43 -16.00 6.14 8.39
CA GLU A 43 -17.28 6.28 7.67
C GLU A 43 -17.79 4.96 7.09
N ASN A 44 -16.90 4.00 6.81
CA ASN A 44 -17.25 2.69 6.25
C ASN A 44 -17.08 1.53 7.26
N GLY A 45 -16.88 1.81 8.55
CA GLY A 45 -16.85 0.79 9.61
C GLY A 45 -15.56 -0.04 9.68
N TYR A 46 -14.52 0.32 8.93
CA TYR A 46 -13.20 -0.35 8.95
C TYR A 46 -12.28 0.16 10.06
N ALA A 47 -12.63 1.24 10.76
CA ALA A 47 -11.84 1.75 11.88
C ALA A 47 -11.59 0.70 12.98
N LYS A 48 -12.56 -0.20 13.24
CA LYS A 48 -12.39 -1.30 14.22
C LYS A 48 -11.29 -2.29 13.84
N THR A 49 -10.94 -2.37 12.56
CA THR A 49 -9.85 -3.21 12.05
C THR A 49 -8.56 -2.41 11.88
N LEU A 50 -8.65 -1.16 11.42
CA LEU A 50 -7.51 -0.31 11.14
C LEU A 50 -6.82 0.19 12.42
N ILE A 51 -7.59 0.63 13.42
CA ILE A 51 -7.05 1.22 14.65
C ILE A 51 -6.17 0.23 15.44
N PRO A 52 -6.55 -1.05 15.64
CA PRO A 52 -5.66 -2.01 16.30
C PRO A 52 -4.33 -2.25 15.57
N LEU A 53 -4.32 -2.17 14.23
CA LEU A 53 -3.09 -2.27 13.45
C LEU A 53 -2.22 -1.01 13.63
N LEU A 54 -2.83 0.17 13.57
CA LEU A 54 -2.13 1.43 13.82
C LEU A 54 -1.54 1.48 15.23
N ASP A 55 -2.31 1.09 16.24
CA ASP A 55 -1.86 1.01 17.62
C ASP A 55 -0.67 0.08 17.77
N ARG A 56 -0.76 -1.11 17.18
CA ARG A 56 0.36 -2.05 17.18
C ARG A 56 1.60 -1.51 16.48
N ILE A 57 1.47 -0.81 15.35
CA ILE A 57 2.61 -0.42 14.50
C ILE A 57 3.26 0.88 14.99
N TYR A 58 2.47 1.87 15.41
CA TYR A 58 2.95 3.22 15.70
C TYR A 58 2.90 3.63 17.17
N PHE A 59 2.02 3.02 17.98
CA PHE A 59 1.85 3.41 19.39
C PHE A 59 2.41 2.37 20.37
N SER A 60 2.53 1.10 19.96
CA SER A 60 3.09 0.04 20.79
C SER A 60 4.61 0.16 20.92
N GLN A 61 5.11 0.04 22.15
CA GLN A 61 6.54 -0.05 22.44
C GLN A 61 7.15 -1.41 22.09
N THR A 62 6.34 -2.40 21.74
CA THR A 62 6.79 -3.77 21.46
C THR A 62 6.96 -4.05 19.97
N PHE A 63 6.62 -3.09 19.10
CA PHE A 63 6.79 -3.25 17.66
C PHE A 63 8.28 -3.20 17.30
N SER A 64 8.75 -4.27 16.66
CA SER A 64 10.18 -4.52 16.45
C SER A 64 10.75 -3.93 15.17
N ILE A 65 9.88 -3.53 14.22
CA ILE A 65 10.30 -3.00 12.92
C ILE A 65 10.48 -1.49 13.03
N PRO A 66 11.64 -0.94 12.63
CA PRO A 66 11.88 0.51 12.67
C PRO A 66 10.84 1.28 11.86
N THR A 67 10.39 2.44 12.35
CA THR A 67 9.40 3.28 11.67
C THR A 67 9.81 3.59 10.23
N ILE A 68 11.09 3.85 9.97
CA ILE A 68 11.54 4.12 8.59
C ILE A 68 11.35 2.94 7.64
N VAL A 69 11.43 1.70 8.15
CA VAL A 69 11.19 0.48 7.38
C VAL A 69 9.68 0.29 7.15
N VAL A 70 8.86 0.64 8.14
CA VAL A 70 7.38 0.67 8.01
C VAL A 70 6.98 1.61 6.88
N GLU A 71 7.47 2.85 6.90
CA GLU A 71 7.16 3.85 5.88
C GLU A 71 7.67 3.42 4.49
N ALA A 72 8.88 2.84 4.39
CA ALA A 72 9.40 2.33 3.13
C ALA A 72 8.57 1.17 2.55
N ALA A 73 8.09 0.26 3.41
CA ALA A 73 7.20 -0.82 2.99
C ALA A 73 5.87 -0.27 2.45
N GLN A 74 5.31 0.74 3.12
CA GLN A 74 4.09 1.40 2.69
C GLN A 74 4.26 2.13 1.35
N VAL A 75 5.34 2.90 1.18
CA VAL A 75 5.65 3.57 -0.10
C VAL A 75 5.78 2.54 -1.22
N LEU A 76 6.51 1.45 -1.02
CA LEU A 76 6.67 0.40 -2.02
C LEU A 76 5.34 -0.26 -2.37
N ALA A 77 4.58 -0.72 -1.37
CA ALA A 77 3.30 -1.38 -1.58
C ALA A 77 2.32 -0.51 -2.38
N HIS A 78 2.21 0.76 -1.98
CA HIS A 78 1.23 1.67 -2.56
C HIS A 78 1.66 2.26 -3.90
N ALA A 79 2.95 2.48 -4.13
CA ALA A 79 3.44 2.87 -5.45
C ALA A 79 3.22 1.76 -6.50
N ILE A 80 3.31 0.49 -6.10
CA ILE A 80 3.08 -0.65 -6.98
C ILE A 80 1.60 -0.79 -7.35
N CYS A 81 0.70 -0.59 -6.37
CA CYS A 81 -0.74 -0.72 -6.57
C CYS A 81 -1.45 0.58 -7.03
N ASP A 82 -0.70 1.62 -7.40
CA ASP A 82 -1.22 2.96 -7.76
C ASP A 82 -2.15 3.60 -6.69
N ASN A 83 -1.90 3.30 -5.42
CA ASN A 83 -2.54 4.00 -4.31
C ASN A 83 -1.76 5.28 -4.00
N ARG A 84 -2.05 6.33 -4.79
CA ARG A 84 -1.26 7.57 -4.83
C ARG A 84 -1.24 8.30 -3.49
N TYR A 85 -2.39 8.37 -2.82
CA TYR A 85 -2.50 9.03 -1.52
C TYR A 85 -1.56 8.40 -0.50
N CYS A 86 -1.65 7.08 -0.29
CA CYS A 86 -0.79 6.43 0.70
C CYS A 86 0.68 6.48 0.29
N ALA A 87 1.00 6.28 -1.00
CA ALA A 87 2.38 6.36 -1.47
C ALA A 87 3.02 7.73 -1.18
N VAL A 88 2.29 8.83 -1.44
CA VAL A 88 2.78 10.19 -1.17
C VAL A 88 2.78 10.50 0.33
N PHE A 89 1.72 10.14 1.05
CA PHE A 89 1.63 10.36 2.50
C PHE A 89 2.80 9.70 3.26
N HIS A 90 3.08 8.44 2.96
CA HIS A 90 4.19 7.71 3.58
C HIS A 90 5.55 8.21 3.10
N ALA A 91 5.66 8.68 1.86
CA ALA A 91 6.88 9.33 1.38
C ALA A 91 7.18 10.65 2.13
N VAL A 92 6.16 11.45 2.42
CA VAL A 92 6.31 12.65 3.27
C VAL A 92 6.76 12.25 4.68
N ASN A 93 6.21 11.18 5.27
CA ASN A 93 6.69 10.65 6.55
C ASN A 93 8.18 10.26 6.49
N MET A 94 8.63 9.62 5.41
CA MET A 94 10.05 9.28 5.24
C MET A 94 10.94 10.54 5.22
N VAL A 95 10.52 11.61 4.55
CA VAL A 95 11.24 12.89 4.54
C VAL A 95 11.28 13.52 5.94
N ASP A 96 10.16 13.51 6.67
CA ASP A 96 10.08 14.00 8.05
C ASP A 96 10.97 13.20 9.01
N LEU A 97 11.21 11.92 8.72
CA LEU A 97 12.17 11.07 9.43
C LEU A 97 13.64 11.33 9.03
N GLY A 98 13.90 12.30 8.16
CA GLY A 98 15.23 12.77 7.78
C GLY A 98 15.81 12.13 6.52
N LEU A 99 14.98 11.50 5.68
CA LEU A 99 15.44 11.04 4.37
C LEU A 99 15.52 12.16 3.36
N ASP A 100 16.48 12.05 2.44
CA ASP A 100 16.59 12.99 1.33
C ASP A 100 15.42 12.81 0.36
N PRO A 101 14.68 13.88 0.04
CA PRO A 101 13.56 13.84 -0.89
C PRO A 101 13.89 13.19 -2.24
N LYS A 102 15.14 13.33 -2.73
CA LYS A 102 15.57 12.72 -3.99
C LYS A 102 15.63 11.20 -3.93
N GLU A 103 16.03 10.64 -2.79
CA GLU A 103 16.07 9.19 -2.60
C GLU A 103 14.67 8.62 -2.36
N VAL A 104 13.82 9.34 -1.64
CA VAL A 104 12.39 8.97 -1.48
C VAL A 104 11.67 9.00 -2.84
N LYS A 105 11.95 10.01 -3.67
CA LYS A 105 11.46 10.06 -5.06
C LYS A 105 11.92 8.84 -5.87
N ALA A 106 13.20 8.47 -5.78
CA ALA A 106 13.72 7.28 -6.46
C ALA A 106 13.05 5.97 -5.97
N LEU A 107 12.68 5.89 -4.69
CA LEU A 107 11.92 4.77 -4.15
C LEU A 107 10.53 4.66 -4.78
N ILE A 108 9.82 5.78 -4.92
CA ILE A 108 8.52 5.82 -5.60
C ILE A 108 8.65 5.43 -7.08
N GLU A 109 9.53 6.12 -7.82
CA GLU A 109 9.60 6.01 -9.28
C GLU A 109 10.18 4.67 -9.75
N ARG A 110 11.19 4.18 -9.04
CA ARG A 110 12.07 3.09 -9.50
C ARG A 110 12.17 1.96 -8.50
N GLN A 111 11.45 2.03 -7.37
CA GLN A 111 11.52 1.04 -6.29
C GLN A 111 12.94 0.86 -5.76
N GLN A 112 13.74 1.92 -5.84
CA GLN A 112 15.13 1.91 -5.43
C GLN A 112 15.24 2.30 -3.96
N LEU A 113 15.66 1.36 -3.12
CA LEU A 113 15.87 1.62 -1.70
C LEU A 113 17.11 2.52 -1.46
N PRO A 114 17.00 3.52 -0.57
CA PRO A 114 18.13 4.31 -0.12
C PRO A 114 19.22 3.44 0.54
N SER A 115 20.39 3.33 -0.10
CA SER A 115 21.45 2.38 0.32
C SER A 115 22.31 2.86 1.50
N ARG A 116 22.27 4.15 1.82
CA ARG A 116 23.06 4.77 2.90
C ARG A 116 22.46 4.62 4.30
N TYR A 117 21.20 4.19 4.42
CA TYR A 117 20.51 4.02 5.70
C TYR A 117 20.65 2.59 6.17
N SER A 118 21.26 2.39 7.35
CA SER A 118 21.58 1.06 7.88
C SER A 118 20.34 0.20 8.11
N ASP A 119 19.24 0.79 8.58
CA ASP A 119 17.99 0.06 8.80
C ASP A 119 17.40 -0.42 7.47
N LEU A 120 17.29 0.46 6.48
CA LEU A 120 16.79 0.07 5.15
C LEU A 120 17.67 -0.99 4.49
N LYS A 121 18.99 -0.91 4.68
CA LYS A 121 19.93 -1.93 4.19
C LYS A 121 19.75 -3.28 4.89
N ARG A 122 19.51 -3.30 6.21
CA ARG A 122 19.21 -4.53 6.96
C ARG A 122 17.94 -5.20 6.44
N TRP A 123 16.93 -4.39 6.12
CA TRP A 123 15.60 -4.85 5.72
C TRP A 123 15.40 -4.97 4.20
N GLU A 124 16.43 -4.72 3.40
CA GLU A 124 16.36 -4.63 1.94
C GLU A 124 15.68 -5.85 1.30
N LYS A 125 16.11 -7.06 1.68
CA LYS A 125 15.52 -8.30 1.14
C LYS A 125 14.05 -8.45 1.50
N SER A 126 13.66 -8.09 2.72
CA SER A 126 12.28 -8.20 3.18
C SER A 126 11.39 -7.19 2.49
N LEU A 127 11.87 -5.96 2.29
CA LEU A 127 11.18 -4.92 1.51
C LEU A 127 11.04 -5.31 0.04
N GLN A 128 12.06 -5.94 -0.56
CA GLN A 128 11.97 -6.50 -1.92
C GLN A 128 10.92 -7.61 -2.01
N LEU A 129 10.86 -8.51 -1.02
CA LEU A 129 9.85 -9.58 -0.97
C LEU A 129 8.43 -9.02 -0.80
N ILE A 130 8.25 -7.99 0.03
CA ILE A 130 6.98 -7.27 0.16
C ILE A 130 6.61 -6.63 -1.18
N ALA A 131 7.54 -5.95 -1.86
CA ALA A 131 7.28 -5.37 -3.18
C ALA A 131 6.84 -6.43 -4.21
N VAL A 132 7.49 -7.60 -4.24
CA VAL A 132 7.09 -8.73 -5.10
C VAL A 132 5.66 -9.18 -4.79
N GLN A 133 5.27 -9.22 -3.51
CA GLN A 133 3.90 -9.57 -3.13
C GLN A 133 2.87 -8.59 -3.71
N PHE A 134 3.15 -7.29 -3.70
CA PHE A 134 2.23 -6.30 -4.25
C PHE A 134 2.23 -6.27 -5.79
N HIS A 135 3.33 -6.67 -6.43
CA HIS A 135 3.38 -6.91 -7.89
C HIS A 135 2.62 -8.17 -8.30
N SER A 136 2.65 -9.21 -7.47
CA SER A 136 2.09 -10.52 -7.80
C SER A 136 1.47 -11.20 -6.56
N PRO A 137 0.23 -10.82 -6.16
CA PRO A 137 -0.38 -11.29 -4.92
C PRO A 137 -0.51 -12.81 -4.78
N ALA A 138 -0.52 -13.54 -5.91
CA ALA A 138 -0.54 -15.00 -5.94
C ALA A 138 0.70 -15.68 -5.31
N THR A 139 1.76 -14.94 -5.00
CA THR A 139 2.94 -15.47 -4.28
C THR A 139 2.78 -15.47 -2.76
N ALA A 140 1.65 -15.01 -2.21
CA ALA A 140 1.39 -14.86 -0.77
C ALA A 140 1.75 -16.12 0.03
N ASN A 141 1.39 -17.30 -0.51
CA ASN A 141 1.62 -18.59 0.15
C ASN A 141 3.11 -18.90 0.38
N THR A 142 4.02 -18.28 -0.37
CA THR A 142 5.46 -18.46 -0.22
C THR A 142 6.15 -17.27 0.44
N LEU A 143 5.49 -16.10 0.50
CA LEU A 143 6.03 -14.88 1.08
C LEU A 143 6.46 -15.09 2.54
N PHE A 144 5.56 -15.57 3.40
CA PHE A 144 5.87 -15.78 4.82
C PHE A 144 6.95 -16.86 5.00
N SER A 145 6.95 -17.92 4.18
CA SER A 145 8.01 -18.93 4.21
C SER A 145 9.37 -18.38 3.79
N GLN A 146 9.41 -17.37 2.92
CA GLN A 146 10.64 -16.69 2.52
C GLN A 146 11.09 -15.68 3.58
N LEU A 147 10.17 -14.89 4.15
CA LEU A 147 10.45 -13.96 5.24
C LEU A 147 10.94 -14.68 6.50
N ALA A 148 10.38 -15.86 6.81
CA ALA A 148 10.79 -16.69 7.94
C ALA A 148 12.24 -17.23 7.84
N ARG A 149 12.90 -17.08 6.68
CA ARG A 149 14.34 -17.39 6.53
C ARG A 149 15.24 -16.29 7.07
N PHE A 150 14.70 -15.09 7.26
CA PHE A 150 15.44 -13.89 7.66
C PHE A 150 14.99 -13.36 9.02
N HIS A 151 13.75 -13.67 9.42
CA HIS A 151 13.11 -13.15 10.63
C HIS A 151 12.43 -14.27 11.41
N GLU A 152 12.45 -14.15 12.74
CA GLU A 152 11.81 -15.09 13.66
C GLU A 152 11.11 -14.35 14.80
N GLY A 153 10.24 -15.06 15.52
CA GLY A 153 9.53 -14.54 16.69
C GLY A 153 8.76 -13.26 16.38
N GLN A 154 9.03 -12.20 17.16
CA GLN A 154 8.31 -10.94 17.10
C GLN A 154 8.46 -10.22 15.75
N GLU A 155 9.65 -10.24 15.13
CA GLU A 155 9.87 -9.57 13.84
C GLU A 155 9.01 -10.18 12.73
N LEU A 156 8.86 -11.50 12.71
CA LEU A 156 8.01 -12.17 11.73
C LEU A 156 6.52 -11.87 11.97
N ALA A 157 6.10 -11.80 13.24
CA ALA A 157 4.74 -11.43 13.60
C ALA A 157 4.41 -9.97 13.24
N ASP A 158 5.37 -9.07 13.41
CA ASP A 158 5.24 -7.64 13.07
C ASP A 158 5.27 -7.41 11.56
N LEU A 159 6.03 -8.21 10.80
CA LEU A 159 5.95 -8.23 9.35
C LEU A 159 4.55 -8.63 8.88
N GLY A 160 3.92 -9.59 9.54
CA GLY A 160 2.54 -9.96 9.25
C GLY A 160 1.55 -8.83 9.49
N ALA A 161 1.70 -8.09 10.60
CA ALA A 161 0.88 -6.91 10.88
C ALA A 161 1.10 -5.80 9.84
N LEU A 162 2.36 -5.53 9.45
CA LEU A 162 2.70 -4.54 8.44
C LEU A 162 2.09 -4.88 7.07
N ILE A 163 2.22 -6.12 6.61
CA ILE A 163 1.62 -6.56 5.34
C ILE A 163 0.09 -6.46 5.40
N ALA A 164 -0.54 -6.83 6.52
CA ALA A 164 -1.98 -6.68 6.69
C ALA A 164 -2.40 -5.21 6.63
N PHE A 165 -1.63 -4.32 7.26
CA PHE A 165 -1.86 -2.88 7.25
C PHE A 165 -1.77 -2.30 5.83
N CYS A 166 -0.72 -2.60 5.06
CA CYS A 166 -0.59 -2.19 3.66
C CYS A 166 -1.76 -2.66 2.78
N ASN A 167 -2.25 -3.89 2.99
CA ASN A 167 -3.40 -4.42 2.23
C ASN A 167 -4.72 -3.75 2.62
N LEU A 168 -4.91 -3.48 3.91
CA LEU A 168 -6.10 -2.79 4.39
C LEU A 168 -6.14 -1.35 3.88
N ASP A 169 -5.01 -0.65 3.86
CA ASP A 169 -4.92 0.71 3.34
C ASP A 169 -5.29 0.77 1.86
N ARG A 170 -4.79 -0.19 1.08
CA ARG A 170 -5.16 -0.36 -0.33
C ARG A 170 -6.66 -0.59 -0.46
N PHE A 171 -7.21 -1.55 0.27
CA PHE A 171 -8.62 -1.93 0.15
C PHE A 171 -9.56 -0.78 0.52
N ILE A 172 -9.27 -0.03 1.58
CA ILE A 172 -10.10 1.10 2.01
C ILE A 172 -10.16 2.18 0.91
N LEU A 173 -9.02 2.55 0.34
CA LEU A 173 -8.99 3.62 -0.67
C LEU A 173 -9.48 3.16 -2.05
N GLU A 174 -9.13 1.96 -2.49
CA GLU A 174 -9.54 1.42 -3.80
C GLU A 174 -11.06 1.27 -3.92
N PHE A 175 -11.77 0.95 -2.83
CA PHE A 175 -13.19 0.64 -2.87
C PHE A 175 -14.11 1.71 -2.27
N PHE A 176 -13.60 2.58 -1.38
CA PHE A 176 -14.44 3.47 -0.58
C PHE A 176 -14.04 4.94 -0.63
N SER A 177 -12.99 5.30 -1.37
CA SER A 177 -12.60 6.70 -1.55
C SER A 177 -12.93 7.21 -2.95
N GLU A 178 -13.41 8.45 -3.01
CA GLU A 178 -13.40 9.22 -4.26
C GLU A 178 -11.95 9.57 -4.64
N GLU A 179 -11.74 10.04 -5.87
CA GLU A 179 -10.40 10.49 -6.29
C GLU A 179 -9.90 11.61 -5.36
N ILE A 180 -8.76 11.39 -4.72
CA ILE A 180 -8.18 12.31 -3.75
C ILE A 180 -7.25 13.29 -4.47
N ASP A 181 -7.58 14.58 -4.43
CA ASP A 181 -6.69 15.64 -4.91
C ASP A 181 -5.52 15.86 -3.93
N LEU A 182 -4.36 15.29 -4.27
CA LEU A 182 -3.14 15.39 -3.48
C LEU A 182 -2.59 16.83 -3.39
N HIS A 183 -2.93 17.71 -4.34
CA HIS A 183 -2.51 19.13 -4.29
C HIS A 183 -3.36 19.95 -3.32
N ALA A 184 -4.54 19.44 -2.93
CA ALA A 184 -5.45 20.10 -2.01
C ALA A 184 -5.47 19.47 -0.61
N GLU A 185 -4.92 18.25 -0.44
CA GLU A 185 -4.93 17.49 0.81
C GLU A 185 -4.05 18.17 1.89
N PRO A 186 -4.65 18.80 2.93
CA PRO A 186 -3.94 19.49 4.00
C PRO A 186 -2.78 18.72 4.65
N MET A 187 -2.94 17.43 4.95
CA MET A 187 -1.89 16.60 5.57
C MET A 187 -0.67 16.41 4.67
N ILE A 188 -0.81 16.56 3.35
CA ILE A 188 0.32 16.52 2.41
C ILE A 188 0.88 17.93 2.21
N VAL A 189 0.01 18.92 1.97
CA VAL A 189 0.41 20.30 1.65
C VAL A 189 1.03 21.04 2.83
N GLU A 190 0.55 20.82 4.07
CA GLU A 190 1.06 21.49 5.27
C GLU A 190 2.47 21.02 5.65
N ARG A 191 2.82 19.77 5.31
CA ARG A 191 4.05 19.10 5.75
C ARG A 191 5.20 19.25 4.77
N ALA A 192 4.99 19.95 3.65
CA ALA A 192 5.92 19.85 2.55
C ALA A 192 6.20 21.19 1.89
N SER A 193 7.34 21.79 2.23
CA SER A 193 8.03 22.76 1.36
C SER A 193 8.70 22.08 0.13
N TYR A 194 8.53 20.76 0.01
CA TYR A 194 9.11 19.87 -1.01
C TYR A 194 8.05 19.01 -1.71
N SER A 195 6.75 19.24 -1.43
CA SER A 195 5.64 18.40 -1.93
C SER A 195 5.51 18.51 -3.42
N ASP A 196 5.69 19.71 -3.99
CA ASP A 196 5.42 19.91 -5.40
C ASP A 196 6.24 18.94 -6.26
N ASP A 197 7.53 18.75 -5.99
CA ASP A 197 8.34 17.77 -6.74
C ASP A 197 7.89 16.32 -6.49
N LEU A 198 7.48 15.93 -5.29
CA LEU A 198 7.03 14.56 -4.96
C LEU A 198 5.63 14.26 -5.51
N VAL A 199 4.73 15.24 -5.43
CA VAL A 199 3.37 15.19 -5.96
C VAL A 199 3.41 15.24 -7.48
N LEU A 200 4.23 16.11 -8.10
CA LEU A 200 4.46 16.15 -9.56
C LEU A 200 5.06 14.83 -10.06
N SER A 201 5.98 14.22 -9.30
CA SER A 201 6.47 12.88 -9.64
C SER A 201 5.37 11.81 -9.62
N PHE A 202 4.23 12.05 -8.98
CA PHE A 202 3.10 11.12 -9.02
C PHE A 202 2.04 11.53 -10.05
N THR A 203 1.77 12.83 -10.20
CA THR A 203 0.75 13.34 -11.12
C THR A 203 1.23 13.40 -12.57
N GLU A 204 2.53 13.58 -12.81
CA GLU A 204 3.10 13.62 -14.17
C GLU A 204 3.58 12.25 -14.67
N ILE A 205 3.82 11.27 -13.79
CA ILE A 205 4.47 10.00 -14.20
C ILE A 205 3.56 9.07 -15.01
N ARG A 206 2.22 9.20 -15.00
CA ARG A 206 1.36 8.38 -15.88
C ARG A 206 0.10 9.07 -16.35
N GLY A 207 0.25 9.85 -17.42
CA GLY A 207 -0.81 10.09 -18.40
C GLY A 207 -1.00 8.94 -19.41
N GLU A 208 -0.30 7.81 -19.24
CA GLU A 208 -0.47 6.62 -20.08
C GLU A 208 -1.12 5.50 -19.25
N GLU A 209 -2.39 5.20 -19.53
CA GLU A 209 -3.05 3.99 -19.05
C GLU A 209 -2.15 2.79 -19.36
N LYS A 210 -1.66 2.12 -18.33
CA LYS A 210 -0.87 0.91 -18.52
C LYS A 210 -1.82 -0.23 -18.86
N PRO A 211 -1.61 -0.94 -19.97
CA PRO A 211 -2.44 -2.09 -20.31
C PRO A 211 -2.30 -3.15 -19.20
N ILE A 212 -3.44 -3.57 -18.65
CA ILE A 212 -3.51 -4.64 -17.66
C ILE A 212 -3.72 -5.97 -18.39
N VAL A 213 -2.89 -6.97 -18.09
CA VAL A 213 -2.91 -8.28 -18.73
C VAL A 213 -3.11 -9.36 -17.67
N THR A 214 -4.13 -10.20 -17.84
CA THR A 214 -4.48 -11.22 -16.85
C THR A 214 -3.61 -12.47 -16.98
N MET A 215 -2.96 -12.90 -15.90
CA MET A 215 -2.22 -14.15 -15.80
C MET A 215 -2.97 -15.18 -14.94
N CYS A 216 -2.95 -16.44 -15.35
CA CYS A 216 -3.63 -17.50 -14.66
C CYS A 216 -2.87 -17.85 -13.38
N SER A 217 -3.55 -17.81 -12.24
CA SER A 217 -2.93 -18.11 -10.95
C SER A 217 -2.37 -19.54 -10.86
N VAL A 218 -2.95 -20.48 -11.59
CA VAL A 218 -2.60 -21.92 -11.57
C VAL A 218 -1.52 -22.25 -12.61
N CYS A 219 -1.86 -22.20 -13.90
CA CYS A 219 -0.97 -22.65 -14.98
C CYS A 219 -0.05 -21.55 -15.52
N LYS A 220 -0.15 -20.32 -14.99
CA LYS A 220 0.61 -19.14 -15.42
C LYS A 220 0.41 -18.70 -16.88
N ALA A 221 -0.54 -19.30 -17.60
CA ALA A 221 -0.94 -18.81 -18.93
C ALA A 221 -1.45 -17.36 -18.84
N ILE A 222 -1.20 -16.56 -19.87
CA ILE A 222 -1.56 -15.15 -19.92
C ILE A 222 -2.69 -14.95 -20.93
N GLN A 223 -3.71 -14.18 -20.53
CA GLN A 223 -4.82 -13.76 -21.37
C GLN A 223 -4.37 -12.65 -22.31
N THR A 224 -4.37 -12.95 -23.61
CA THR A 224 -4.15 -11.99 -24.69
C THR A 224 -5.42 -11.91 -25.53
N GLU A 225 -6.02 -10.73 -25.65
CA GLU A 225 -7.31 -10.52 -26.34
C GLU A 225 -8.36 -11.53 -25.84
N ASP A 226 -8.57 -12.64 -26.56
CA ASP A 226 -9.57 -13.69 -26.23
C ASP A 226 -8.96 -15.08 -25.95
N LYS A 227 -7.63 -15.20 -25.83
CA LYS A 227 -6.94 -16.50 -25.67
C LYS A 227 -6.00 -16.51 -24.48
N TRP A 228 -5.89 -17.68 -23.85
CA TRP A 228 -4.91 -17.96 -22.82
C TRP A 228 -3.71 -18.66 -23.46
N LEU A 229 -2.53 -18.02 -23.39
CA LEU A 229 -1.30 -18.52 -24.00
C LEU A 229 -0.24 -18.84 -22.93
N PRO A 230 0.65 -19.82 -23.15
CA PRO A 230 1.85 -19.99 -22.32
C PRO A 230 2.68 -18.71 -22.23
N ILE A 231 3.41 -18.51 -21.13
CA ILE A 231 4.20 -17.29 -20.89
C ILE A 231 5.13 -17.01 -22.05
N GLU A 232 5.81 -18.04 -22.55
CA GLU A 232 6.81 -17.95 -23.61
C GLU A 232 6.22 -17.43 -24.92
N GLU A 233 4.94 -17.71 -25.19
CA GLU A 233 4.22 -17.26 -26.38
C GLU A 233 3.52 -15.91 -26.20
N ALA A 234 3.19 -15.56 -24.96
CA ALA A 234 2.46 -14.34 -24.62
C ALA A 234 3.39 -13.13 -24.44
N ILE A 235 4.55 -13.31 -23.80
CA ILE A 235 5.50 -12.23 -23.48
C ILE A 235 5.89 -11.37 -24.70
N PRO A 236 6.18 -11.93 -25.89
CA PRO A 236 6.51 -11.11 -27.07
C PRO A 236 5.37 -10.22 -27.57
N LYS A 237 4.13 -10.49 -27.14
CA LYS A 237 2.90 -9.80 -27.57
C LYS A 237 2.41 -8.77 -26.55
N ILE A 238 3.04 -8.71 -25.38
CA ILE A 238 2.64 -7.85 -24.27
C ILE A 238 3.46 -6.55 -24.34
N PRO A 239 2.83 -5.37 -24.24
CA PRO A 239 3.56 -4.11 -24.13
C PRO A 239 4.51 -4.13 -22.94
N GLY A 240 5.75 -3.66 -23.12
CA GLY A 240 6.78 -3.72 -22.06
C GLY A 240 6.45 -2.92 -20.79
N ASN A 241 5.44 -2.04 -20.85
CA ASN A 241 4.94 -1.26 -19.72
C ASN A 241 3.66 -1.84 -19.09
N ALA A 242 3.18 -3.01 -19.55
CA ALA A 242 1.97 -3.64 -19.07
C ALA A 242 2.05 -4.07 -17.60
N LEU A 243 0.91 -4.04 -16.92
CA LEU A 243 0.75 -4.57 -15.57
C LEU A 243 0.10 -5.94 -15.63
N PHE A 244 0.48 -6.86 -14.75
CA PHE A 244 -0.13 -8.18 -14.69
C PHE A 244 -1.23 -8.22 -13.62
N SER A 245 -2.46 -8.46 -14.02
CA SER A 245 -3.53 -8.90 -13.10
C SER A 245 -3.54 -10.42 -13.01
N HIS A 246 -4.20 -10.98 -12.01
CA HIS A 246 -4.36 -12.42 -11.89
C HIS A 246 -5.83 -12.82 -12.12
N GLY A 247 -6.03 -13.97 -12.74
CA GLY A 247 -7.35 -14.57 -12.97
C GLY A 247 -7.23 -16.08 -13.09
N TYR A 248 -8.29 -16.72 -13.57
CA TYR A 248 -8.27 -18.15 -13.82
C TYR A 248 -8.54 -18.44 -15.30
N CYS A 249 -7.65 -19.22 -15.90
CA CYS A 249 -7.87 -19.79 -17.21
C CYS A 249 -9.12 -20.69 -17.15
N PRO A 250 -10.03 -20.73 -18.15
CA PRO A 250 -11.25 -21.54 -18.07
C PRO A 250 -11.09 -22.99 -17.59
N PRO A 251 -10.04 -23.75 -17.97
CA PRO A 251 -9.86 -25.12 -17.46
C PRO A 251 -9.29 -25.20 -16.03
N CYS A 252 -8.68 -24.13 -15.52
CA CYS A 252 -7.96 -24.15 -14.24
C CYS A 252 -8.88 -24.23 -13.00
N PRO A 253 -9.98 -23.45 -12.87
CA PRO A 253 -10.92 -23.56 -11.76
C PRO A 253 -11.53 -24.95 -11.67
N GLU A 254 -11.87 -25.55 -12.80
CA GLU A 254 -12.51 -26.86 -12.85
C GLU A 254 -11.59 -27.97 -12.35
N GLN A 255 -10.31 -27.91 -12.73
CA GLN A 255 -9.29 -28.86 -12.25
C GLN A 255 -8.99 -28.66 -10.77
N THR A 256 -8.92 -27.41 -10.29
CA THR A 256 -8.75 -27.12 -8.87
C THR A 256 -9.93 -27.61 -8.04
N LEU A 257 -11.17 -27.38 -8.48
CA LEU A 257 -12.37 -27.86 -7.80
C LEU A 257 -12.44 -29.40 -7.76
N ALA A 258 -12.06 -30.07 -8.85
CA ALA A 258 -12.02 -31.53 -8.90
C ALA A 258 -10.91 -32.13 -8.02
N ALA A 259 -9.73 -31.51 -7.98
CA ALA A 259 -8.62 -31.96 -7.13
C ALA A 259 -8.92 -31.85 -5.63
N GLU A 260 -9.72 -30.85 -5.25
CA GLU A 260 -10.16 -30.64 -3.87
C GLU A 260 -11.45 -31.41 -3.52
N GLY A 261 -11.99 -32.22 -4.44
CA GLY A 261 -13.19 -33.03 -4.21
C GLY A 261 -14.48 -32.20 -4.08
N LEU A 262 -14.49 -30.98 -4.62
CA LEU A 262 -15.61 -30.02 -4.55
C LEU A 262 -16.51 -30.07 -5.80
N ARG A 263 -16.44 -31.16 -6.57
CA ARG A 263 -17.20 -31.39 -7.81
C ARG A 263 -17.72 -32.81 -7.88
#